data_AF-A0AAW2LMP3-F1
#
_entry.id   AF-A0AAW2LMP3-F1
#
_cell.length_a   1.000
_cell.length_b   1.000
_cell.length_c   1.000
_cell.angle_alpha   90.00
_cell.angle_beta   90.00
_cell.angle_gamma   90.00
#
_symmetry.space_group_name_H-M   'P 1'
#
loop_
_entity.id
_entity.type
_entity.pdbx_description
1 polymer ?
#
loop_
_entity_poly.entity_id
_entity_poly.type
_entity_poly.pdbx_seq_one_letter_code
_entity_poly.pdbx_strand_id
1 'polypeptide(L)'
;MAQVSPQLPVDADGVCMRCKVKPPEEATLTCVTCATPWHVVCLTVVPETMASALKFVCPDCTGDGLDGAPAPVDSEKKDLFTRIREIEADDSLSEKEKARKRQQLLSGRWKAMKGAKEMETLVRKKRRK
;
A
#
# COMPACT_ATOMS: atom_id res chain seq x y z
N MET A 1 -0.84 41.00 0.90
CA MET A 1 -1.55 39.79 1.35
C MET A 1 -1.22 38.68 0.37
N ALA A 2 -0.25 37.83 0.69
CA ALA A 2 0.11 36.70 -0.16
C ALA A 2 -0.89 35.58 0.09
N GLN A 3 -1.74 35.30 -0.90
CA GLN A 3 -2.60 34.14 -0.92
C GLN A 3 -1.72 32.88 -0.97
N VAL A 4 -1.57 32.22 0.17
CA VAL A 4 -0.91 30.92 0.28
C VAL A 4 -1.94 29.89 -0.16
N SER A 5 -2.02 29.64 -1.46
CA SER A 5 -2.67 28.43 -1.97
C SER A 5 -1.88 27.22 -1.45
N PRO A 6 -2.50 26.22 -0.81
CA PRO A 6 -1.79 25.04 -0.35
C PRO A 6 -1.19 24.36 -1.59
N GLN A 7 0.14 24.40 -1.71
CA GLN A 7 0.88 23.57 -2.65
C GLN A 7 0.74 22.12 -2.19
N LEU A 8 -0.34 21.48 -2.62
CA LEU A 8 -0.45 20.04 -2.58
C LEU A 8 0.55 19.45 -3.60
N PRO A 9 1.14 18.28 -3.31
CA PRO A 9 2.12 17.63 -4.18
C PRO A 9 1.59 17.52 -5.63
N VAL A 10 2.45 17.95 -6.55
CA VAL A 10 2.20 18.17 -7.97
C VAL A 10 2.07 16.85 -8.75
N ASP A 11 0.97 16.14 -8.58
CA ASP A 11 0.51 15.12 -9.53
C ASP A 11 -0.91 15.47 -10.00
N ALA A 12 -1.12 16.74 -10.34
CA ALA A 12 -2.34 17.21 -10.97
C ALA A 12 -2.08 17.50 -12.45
N ASP A 13 -1.70 16.48 -13.23
CA ASP A 13 -1.69 16.57 -14.70
C ASP A 13 -3.11 16.82 -15.29
N GLY A 14 -4.09 17.08 -14.43
CA GLY A 14 -5.48 17.26 -14.78
C GLY A 14 -6.17 15.96 -15.18
N VAL A 15 -5.49 14.81 -15.12
CA VAL A 15 -6.03 13.54 -15.64
C VAL A 15 -6.92 12.82 -14.64
N CYS A 16 -7.98 12.20 -15.15
CA CYS A 16 -8.88 11.40 -14.33
C CYS A 16 -8.13 10.23 -13.66
N MET A 17 -8.27 10.11 -12.34
CA MET A 17 -7.55 9.07 -11.58
C MET A 17 -7.91 7.64 -12.00
N ARG A 18 -9.11 7.44 -12.57
CA ARG A 18 -9.65 6.13 -12.95
C ARG A 18 -9.19 5.66 -14.34
N CYS A 19 -9.40 6.48 -15.37
CA CYS A 19 -9.09 6.13 -16.76
C CYS A 19 -7.78 6.74 -17.29
N LYS A 20 -7.13 7.62 -16.51
CA LYS A 20 -5.89 8.34 -16.87
C LYS A 20 -6.01 9.24 -18.11
N VAL A 21 -7.22 9.62 -18.48
CA VAL A 21 -7.50 10.57 -19.57
C VAL A 21 -7.88 11.92 -18.98
N LYS A 22 -7.45 13.01 -19.64
CA LYS A 22 -7.82 14.37 -19.28
C LYS A 22 -9.34 14.58 -19.46
N PRO A 23 -10.08 14.88 -18.39
CA PRO A 23 -11.50 15.10 -18.46
C PRO A 23 -11.83 16.47 -19.07
N PRO A 24 -12.96 16.59 -19.77
CA PRO A 24 -13.48 17.88 -20.20
C PRO A 24 -13.90 18.69 -18.98
N GLU A 25 -13.66 20.01 -18.98
CA GLU A 25 -13.90 20.88 -17.82
C GLU A 25 -15.34 20.80 -17.29
N GLU A 26 -16.32 20.62 -18.18
CA GLU A 26 -17.75 20.56 -17.85
C GLU A 26 -18.18 19.26 -17.14
N ALA A 27 -17.39 18.18 -17.23
CA ALA A 27 -17.72 16.88 -16.62
C ALA A 27 -16.63 16.40 -15.65
N THR A 28 -15.96 17.35 -14.99
CA THR A 28 -14.89 17.07 -14.02
C THR A 28 -15.34 17.38 -12.60
N LEU A 29 -15.13 16.42 -11.69
CA LEU A 29 -15.23 16.63 -10.24
C LEU A 29 -13.86 16.50 -9.59
N THR A 30 -13.55 17.42 -8.68
CA THR A 30 -12.27 17.46 -7.98
C THR A 30 -12.46 17.03 -6.55
N CYS A 31 -11.67 16.07 -6.10
CA CYS A 31 -11.71 15.62 -4.71
C CYS A 31 -11.27 16.74 -3.77
N VAL A 32 -12.04 17.06 -2.73
CA VAL A 32 -11.67 18.10 -1.76
C VAL A 32 -10.48 17.73 -0.88
N THR A 33 -10.15 16.44 -0.79
CA THR A 33 -9.07 15.94 0.07
C THR A 33 -7.73 15.86 -0.68
N CYS A 34 -7.73 15.25 -1.87
CA CYS A 34 -6.50 15.03 -2.64
C CYS A 34 -6.37 15.92 -3.89
N ALA A 35 -7.34 16.79 -4.16
CA ALA A 35 -7.40 17.66 -5.34
C ALA A 35 -7.32 16.93 -6.70
N THR A 36 -7.48 15.60 -6.72
CA THR A 36 -7.41 14.83 -7.96
C THR A 36 -8.71 14.96 -8.76
N PRO A 37 -8.64 15.17 -10.09
CA PRO A 37 -9.82 15.25 -10.94
C PRO A 37 -10.36 13.87 -11.32
N TRP A 38 -11.68 13.79 -11.50
CA TRP A 38 -12.43 12.61 -11.88
C TRP A 38 -13.48 12.96 -12.93
N HIS A 39 -13.65 12.12 -13.94
CA HIS A 39 -14.84 12.22 -14.78
C HIS A 39 -16.07 11.85 -13.97
N VAL A 40 -17.16 12.59 -14.14
CA VAL A 40 -18.48 12.21 -13.59
C VAL A 40 -18.85 10.78 -13.98
N VAL A 41 -18.59 10.38 -15.24
CA VAL A 41 -18.87 9.03 -15.75
C VAL A 41 -17.94 7.93 -15.21
N CYS A 42 -16.79 8.30 -14.65
CA CYS A 42 -15.87 7.35 -14.02
C CYS A 42 -16.20 7.09 -12.55
N LEU A 43 -17.18 7.81 -11.99
CA LEU A 43 -17.64 7.61 -10.63
C LEU A 43 -18.73 6.56 -10.57
N THR A 44 -18.59 5.63 -9.62
CA THR A 44 -19.62 4.64 -9.32
C THR A 44 -20.84 5.28 -8.67
N VAL A 45 -20.63 6.35 -7.90
CA VAL A 45 -21.67 7.13 -7.23
C VAL A 45 -21.52 8.58 -7.65
N VAL A 46 -22.50 9.09 -8.36
CA VAL A 46 -22.54 10.48 -8.81
C VAL A 46 -23.25 11.31 -7.75
N PRO A 47 -22.70 12.46 -7.31
CA PRO A 47 -23.40 13.34 -6.38
C PRO A 47 -24.70 13.86 -7.00
N GLU A 48 -25.81 13.67 -6.28
CA GLU A 48 -27.15 14.06 -6.74
C GLU A 48 -27.38 15.58 -6.78
N THR A 49 -26.55 16.35 -6.06
CA THR A 49 -26.67 17.80 -5.97
C THR A 49 -25.34 18.51 -6.27
N MET A 50 -25.42 19.73 -6.81
CA MET A 50 -24.25 20.58 -7.04
C MET A 50 -23.49 20.89 -5.74
N ALA A 51 -24.19 20.98 -4.61
CA ALA A 51 -23.57 21.18 -3.30
C ALA A 51 -22.73 19.96 -2.88
N SER A 52 -23.21 18.75 -3.16
CA SER A 52 -22.46 17.51 -2.94
C SER A 52 -21.29 17.35 -3.91
N ALA A 53 -21.42 17.89 -5.14
CA ALA A 53 -20.33 17.92 -6.11
C ALA A 53 -19.15 18.81 -5.65
N LEU A 54 -19.42 19.95 -5.00
CA LEU A 54 -18.38 20.81 -4.41
C LEU A 54 -17.68 20.19 -3.20
N LYS A 55 -18.36 19.30 -2.48
CA LYS A 55 -17.82 18.56 -1.33
C LYS A 55 -17.44 17.13 -1.69
N PHE A 56 -17.22 16.87 -2.97
CA PHE A 56 -16.93 15.53 -3.46
C PHE A 56 -15.63 14.99 -2.86
N VAL A 57 -15.71 13.79 -2.29
CA VAL A 57 -14.56 13.01 -1.80
C VAL A 57 -14.46 11.78 -2.70
N CYS A 58 -13.27 11.53 -3.26
CA CYS A 58 -13.06 10.39 -4.14
C CYS A 58 -13.13 9.06 -3.36
N PRO A 59 -13.45 7.93 -4.03
CA PRO A 59 -13.54 6.62 -3.38
C PRO A 59 -12.24 6.18 -2.68
N ASP A 60 -11.09 6.74 -3.08
CA ASP A 60 -9.79 6.51 -2.46
C ASP A 60 -9.65 7.25 -1.11
N CYS A 61 -10.20 8.47 -1.00
CA CYS A 61 -10.16 9.28 0.21
C CYS A 61 -11.30 8.98 1.20
N THR A 62 -12.46 8.50 0.73
CA THR A 62 -13.57 8.10 1.61
C THR A 62 -13.27 6.81 2.37
N GLY A 63 -12.26 6.04 1.94
CA GLY A 63 -11.88 4.78 2.60
C GLY A 63 -12.77 3.59 2.22
N ASP A 64 -13.83 3.78 1.44
CA ASP A 64 -14.63 2.71 0.82
C ASP A 64 -13.81 1.88 -0.21
N GLY A 65 -12.69 2.40 -0.69
CA GLY A 65 -11.74 1.66 -1.53
C GLY A 65 -10.85 0.65 -0.77
N LEU A 66 -10.94 0.60 0.57
CA LEU A 66 -10.15 -0.33 1.40
C LEU A 66 -10.87 -1.64 1.68
N ASP A 67 -12.14 -1.77 1.30
CA ASP A 67 -12.80 -3.08 1.14
C ASP A 67 -12.41 -3.69 -0.22
N GLY A 68 -11.11 -3.69 -0.49
CA GLY A 68 -10.57 -4.55 -1.52
C GLY A 68 -10.87 -5.98 -1.07
N ALA A 69 -11.69 -6.69 -1.85
CA ALA A 69 -11.93 -8.12 -1.71
C ALA A 69 -10.66 -8.80 -1.18
N PRO A 70 -10.73 -9.62 -0.11
CA PRO A 70 -9.55 -10.12 0.59
C PRO A 70 -8.58 -10.62 -0.45
N ALA A 71 -7.48 -9.87 -0.65
CA ALA A 71 -6.52 -10.19 -1.69
C ALA A 71 -6.21 -11.68 -1.54
N PRO A 72 -6.26 -12.50 -2.61
CA PRO A 72 -6.01 -13.92 -2.50
C PRO A 72 -4.73 -14.06 -1.72
N VAL A 73 -4.89 -14.65 -0.54
CA VAL A 73 -3.89 -14.63 0.50
C VAL A 73 -2.82 -15.58 0.04
N ASP A 74 -1.95 -15.09 -0.82
CA ASP A 74 -0.79 -15.81 -1.27
C ASP A 74 -0.05 -16.17 0.02
N SER A 75 -0.04 -17.46 0.34
CA SER A 75 0.44 -17.99 1.61
C SER A 75 1.84 -17.46 1.93
N GLU A 76 2.62 -17.19 0.87
CA GLU A 76 3.95 -16.60 0.92
C GLU A 76 3.97 -15.13 1.40
N LYS A 77 2.95 -14.34 1.07
CA LYS A 77 2.84 -12.93 1.52
C LYS A 77 2.42 -12.84 3.00
N LYS A 78 1.51 -13.70 3.46
CA LYS A 78 1.17 -13.80 4.89
C LYS A 78 2.36 -14.25 5.74
N ASP A 79 3.15 -15.18 5.22
CA ASP A 79 4.37 -15.69 5.83
C ASP A 79 5.45 -14.60 5.96
N LEU A 80 5.57 -13.70 4.97
CA LEU A 80 6.48 -12.55 5.02
C LEU A 80 6.16 -11.59 6.19
N PHE A 81 4.92 -11.13 6.30
CA PHE A 81 4.52 -10.18 7.34
C PHE A 81 4.61 -10.76 8.75
N THR A 82 4.24 -12.03 8.91
CA THR A 82 4.37 -12.75 10.19
C THR A 82 5.82 -12.71 10.67
N ARG A 83 6.77 -12.99 9.78
CA ARG A 83 8.19 -12.97 10.12
C ARG A 83 8.78 -11.59 10.38
N ILE A 84 8.31 -10.56 9.66
CA ILE A 84 8.70 -9.18 9.98
C ILE A 84 8.28 -8.86 11.42
N ARG A 85 7.05 -9.23 11.80
CA ARG A 85 6.54 -9.03 13.15
C ARG A 85 7.32 -9.83 14.20
N GLU A 86 7.69 -11.07 13.91
CA GLU A 86 8.57 -11.87 14.77
C GLU A 86 9.93 -11.20 14.99
N ILE A 87 10.54 -10.63 13.94
CA ILE A 87 11.80 -9.87 14.05
C ILE A 87 11.62 -8.59 14.86
N GLU A 88 10.49 -7.89 14.73
CA GLU A 88 10.19 -6.68 15.50
C GLU A 88 10.03 -6.97 16.99
N ALA A 89 9.34 -8.07 17.32
CA ALA A 89 9.06 -8.50 18.69
C ALA A 89 10.25 -9.20 19.38
N ASP A 90 11.34 -9.49 18.66
CA ASP A 90 12.52 -10.11 19.25
C ASP A 90 13.35 -9.08 20.03
N ASP A 91 13.17 -9.04 21.35
CA ASP A 91 13.91 -8.14 22.26
C ASP A 91 15.40 -8.47 22.39
N SER A 92 15.84 -9.63 21.88
CA SER A 92 17.26 -10.03 21.90
C SER A 92 18.05 -9.44 20.74
N LEU A 93 17.40 -8.74 19.79
CA LEU A 93 18.05 -8.11 18.65
C LEU A 93 18.14 -6.59 18.83
N SER A 94 19.32 -6.04 18.53
CA SER A 94 19.47 -4.60 18.36
C SER A 94 18.62 -4.10 17.18
N GLU A 95 18.18 -2.85 17.21
CA GLU A 95 17.49 -2.18 16.10
C GLU A 95 18.22 -2.35 14.76
N LYS A 96 19.55 -2.28 14.77
CA LYS A 96 20.40 -2.50 13.58
C LYS A 96 20.27 -3.92 13.05
N GLU A 97 20.17 -4.91 13.94
CA GLU A 97 19.99 -6.31 13.56
C GLU A 97 18.57 -6.60 13.09
N LYS A 98 17.57 -5.99 13.72
CA LYS A 98 16.17 -6.03 13.26
C LYS A 98 16.07 -5.48 11.85
N ALA A 99 16.66 -4.33 11.57
CA ALA A 99 16.71 -3.72 10.23
C ALA A 99 17.40 -4.65 9.21
N ARG A 100 18.56 -5.21 9.57
CA ARG A 100 19.32 -6.12 8.70
C ARG A 100 18.53 -7.41 8.40
N LYS A 101 17.80 -7.96 9.36
CA LYS A 101 16.99 -9.16 9.15
C LYS A 101 15.77 -8.89 8.28
N ARG A 102 15.09 -7.74 8.44
CA ARG A 102 14.00 -7.31 7.55
C ARG A 102 14.46 -7.19 6.10
N GLN A 103 15.60 -6.54 5.87
CA GLN A 103 16.14 -6.41 4.52
C GLN A 103 16.48 -7.77 3.88
N GLN A 104 17.09 -8.69 4.63
CA GLN A 104 17.39 -10.03 4.12
C GLN A 104 16.12 -10.86 3.80
N LEU A 105 15.07 -10.66 4.59
CA LEU A 105 13.78 -11.30 4.39
C LEU A 105 13.11 -10.78 3.09
N LEU A 106 13.19 -9.47 2.84
CA LEU A 106 12.67 -8.83 1.62
C LEU A 106 13.48 -9.19 0.37
N SER A 107 14.81 -9.31 0.46
CA SER A 107 15.66 -9.71 -0.66
C SER A 107 15.60 -11.20 -1.01
N GLY A 108 14.71 -12.00 -0.38
CA GLY A 108 14.54 -13.43 -0.65
C GLY A 108 15.69 -14.34 -0.17
N ARG A 109 16.82 -13.76 0.27
CA ARG A 109 18.03 -14.46 0.73
C ARG A 109 17.79 -15.33 1.96
N TRP A 110 16.75 -15.01 2.72
CA TRP A 110 16.26 -15.78 3.86
C TRP A 110 15.91 -17.25 3.50
N LYS A 111 15.37 -17.54 2.30
CA LYS A 111 14.98 -18.91 1.90
C LYS A 111 16.21 -19.84 1.84
N ALA A 112 17.35 -19.33 1.37
CA ALA A 112 18.62 -20.06 1.34
C ALA A 112 19.18 -20.32 2.75
N MET A 113 19.01 -19.37 3.68
CA MET A 113 19.48 -19.52 5.06
C MET A 113 18.67 -20.55 5.86
N LYS A 114 17.35 -20.65 5.63
CA LYS A 114 16.50 -21.67 6.25
C LYS A 114 16.90 -23.09 5.80
N GLY A 115 17.06 -23.29 4.49
CA GLY A 115 17.50 -24.59 3.94
C GLY A 115 18.85 -25.06 4.52
N ALA A 116 19.80 -24.14 4.67
CA ALA A 116 21.11 -24.43 5.27
C ALA A 116 21.03 -24.78 6.77
N LYS A 117 20.14 -24.15 7.54
CA LYS A 117 19.96 -24.51 8.96
C LYS A 117 19.22 -25.84 9.13
N GLU A 118 18.21 -26.09 8.30
CA GLU A 118 17.43 -27.32 8.36
C GLU A 118 18.30 -28.53 8.00
N MET A 119 19.12 -28.44 6.95
CA MET A 119 20.07 -29.49 6.59
C MET A 119 21.14 -29.73 7.68
N GLU A 120 21.63 -28.67 8.34
CA GLU A 120 22.59 -28.79 9.45
C GLU A 120 21.97 -29.53 10.65
N THR A 121 20.72 -29.21 11.00
CA THR A 121 20.02 -29.89 12.11
C THR A 121 19.72 -31.36 11.80
N LEU A 122 19.39 -31.68 10.55
CA LEU A 122 19.21 -33.06 10.08
C LEU A 122 20.52 -33.85 10.13
N VAL A 123 21.63 -33.26 9.69
CA VAL A 123 22.97 -33.88 9.76
C VAL A 123 23.37 -34.13 11.22
N ARG A 124 23.12 -33.19 12.14
CA ARG A 124 23.40 -33.36 13.57
C ARG A 124 22.55 -34.47 14.20
N LYS A 125 21.27 -34.58 13.83
CA LYS A 125 20.40 -35.68 14.30
C LYS A 125 20.86 -37.04 13.78
N LYS A 126 21.32 -37.10 12.52
CA LYS A 126 21.79 -38.33 11.89
C LYS A 126 23.15 -38.81 12.42
N ARG A 127 23.97 -37.93 12.98
CA ARG A 127 25.23 -38.26 13.68
C ARG A 127 25.03 -38.76 15.12
N ARG A 128 23.83 -38.59 15.69
CA ARG A 128 23.49 -39.01 17.06
C ARG A 128 22.70 -40.33 17.10
N LYS A 129 22.50 -40.97 15.95
CA LYS A 129 21.79 -42.24 15.77
C LYS A 129 22.73 -43.22 15.09
#